data_AF-A0A955RJR2-F1
#
_entry.id   AF-A0A955RJR2-F1
#
_cell.length_a   1.000
_cell.length_b   1.000
_cell.length_c   1.000
_cell.angle_alpha   90.00
_cell.angle_beta   90.00
_cell.angle_gamma   90.00
#
_symmetry.space_group_name_H-M   'P 1'
#
loop_
_entity.id
_entity.type
_entity.pdbx_description
1 polymer ?
#
loop_
_entity_poly.entity_id
_entity_poly.type
_entity_poly.pdbx_seq_one_letter_code
_entity_poly.pdbx_strand_id
1 'polypeptide(L)'
;GDIGYNYLIDQNGVIYEGRKGGDGVVGAHVLGINYESIGIGMIGTFTDELPAAPARVSLKNLIAEKAAIHGIVIDWGTTLNGHRDFSITECPGDTFYNYLYSTEDEINDKVHGLSNMRAALSLADQMINASRVNGELNYGDLILEFDREESVSESEILQLIPQNSAIEIIKIDGNIATLRIMRYYNSEGEFLPYRNRYLITYFNLHPDVRNIYIGGYSN
;
A
#
# COMPACT_ATOMS: atom_id res chain seq x y z
N GLY A 1 5.49 -19.98 -27.91
CA GLY A 1 5.41 -19.74 -26.46
C GLY A 1 6.13 -18.45 -26.16
N ASP A 2 5.65 -17.70 -25.19
CA ASP A 2 6.32 -16.52 -24.64
C ASP A 2 7.20 -16.94 -23.45
N ILE A 3 7.84 -16.01 -22.76
CA ILE A 3 8.56 -16.29 -21.51
C ILE A 3 7.61 -16.90 -20.46
N GLY A 4 8.10 -17.91 -19.73
CA GLY A 4 7.27 -18.72 -18.84
C GLY A 4 6.86 -18.03 -17.53
N TYR A 5 7.57 -16.99 -17.13
CA TYR A 5 7.35 -16.24 -15.89
C TYR A 5 6.40 -15.06 -16.12
N ASN A 6 5.64 -14.69 -15.09
CA ASN A 6 4.81 -13.48 -15.10
C ASN A 6 5.67 -12.23 -14.97
N TYR A 7 6.72 -12.28 -14.15
CA TYR A 7 7.66 -11.18 -13.96
C TYR A 7 9.09 -11.68 -13.94
N LEU A 8 10.01 -10.82 -14.37
CA LEU A 8 11.44 -11.05 -14.21
C LEU A 8 12.07 -9.86 -13.49
N ILE A 9 13.08 -10.11 -12.67
CA ILE A 9 13.79 -9.06 -11.93
C ILE A 9 15.28 -9.20 -12.17
N ASP A 10 15.91 -8.13 -12.66
CA ASP A 10 17.36 -8.10 -12.83
C ASP A 10 18.11 -7.69 -11.55
N GLN A 11 19.44 -7.77 -11.61
CA GLN A 11 20.32 -7.40 -10.50
C GLN A 11 20.27 -5.91 -10.13
N ASN A 12 19.71 -5.04 -10.98
CA ASN A 12 19.50 -3.63 -10.68
C ASN A 12 18.13 -3.37 -10.03
N GLY A 13 17.29 -4.39 -9.88
CA GLY A 13 15.94 -4.27 -9.35
C GLY A 13 14.90 -3.83 -10.38
N VAL A 14 15.23 -3.84 -11.68
CA VAL A 14 14.23 -3.56 -12.71
C VAL A 14 13.28 -4.75 -12.82
N ILE A 15 11.98 -4.48 -12.68
CA ILE A 15 10.91 -5.46 -12.87
C ILE A 15 10.45 -5.38 -14.33
N TYR A 16 10.59 -6.49 -15.04
CA TYR A 16 10.12 -6.65 -16.41
C TYR A 16 8.79 -7.40 -16.39
N GLU A 17 7.83 -6.94 -17.21
CA GLU A 17 6.73 -7.81 -17.62
C GLU A 17 7.33 -9.03 -18.32
N GLY A 18 7.00 -10.22 -17.79
CA GLY A 18 7.35 -11.46 -18.43
C GLY A 18 6.31 -11.79 -19.50
N ARG A 19 5.47 -12.76 -19.20
CA ARG A 19 4.45 -13.24 -20.12
C ARG A 19 3.45 -12.13 -20.43
N LYS A 20 3.26 -11.85 -21.72
CA LYS A 20 2.40 -10.77 -22.19
C LYS A 20 0.97 -10.88 -21.65
N GLY A 21 0.48 -9.77 -21.12
CA GLY A 21 -0.89 -9.58 -20.64
C GLY A 21 -0.97 -9.29 -19.14
N GLY A 22 0.20 -9.09 -18.49
CA GLY A 22 0.30 -8.64 -17.11
C GLY A 22 -0.39 -9.54 -16.08
N ASP A 23 -1.07 -8.89 -15.13
CA ASP A 23 -1.76 -9.53 -14.02
C ASP A 23 -2.88 -10.47 -14.53
N GLY A 24 -2.90 -11.71 -14.05
CA GLY A 24 -3.94 -12.71 -14.38
C GLY A 24 -3.65 -13.61 -15.58
N VAL A 25 -2.49 -13.45 -16.25
CA VAL A 25 -2.07 -14.39 -17.29
C VAL A 25 -1.48 -15.67 -16.68
N VAL A 26 -1.94 -16.83 -17.17
CA VAL A 26 -1.39 -18.13 -16.79
C VAL A 26 0.04 -18.29 -17.33
N GLY A 27 0.98 -18.54 -16.43
CA GLY A 27 2.39 -18.76 -16.72
C GLY A 27 2.69 -20.10 -17.42
N ALA A 28 3.97 -20.40 -17.57
CA ALA A 28 4.50 -21.71 -17.96
C ALA A 28 5.82 -21.98 -17.22
N HIS A 29 5.87 -21.62 -15.95
CA HIS A 29 7.05 -21.69 -15.10
C HIS A 29 7.10 -22.96 -14.24
N VAL A 30 5.95 -23.52 -13.82
CA VAL A 30 5.85 -24.74 -13.01
C VAL A 30 4.71 -25.62 -13.52
N LEU A 31 5.04 -26.83 -14.01
CA LEU A 31 4.02 -27.76 -14.49
C LEU A 31 3.05 -28.12 -13.36
N GLY A 32 1.74 -28.03 -13.63
CA GLY A 32 0.69 -28.33 -12.67
C GLY A 32 0.28 -27.18 -11.76
N ILE A 33 1.10 -26.13 -11.62
CA ILE A 33 0.85 -25.01 -10.68
C ILE A 33 0.60 -23.67 -11.41
N ASN A 34 0.88 -23.57 -12.71
CA ASN A 34 0.78 -22.33 -13.50
C ASN A 34 -0.56 -21.56 -13.40
N TYR A 35 -1.69 -22.25 -13.19
CA TYR A 35 -3.03 -21.63 -13.16
C TYR A 35 -3.35 -20.93 -11.85
N GLU A 36 -2.68 -21.30 -10.77
CA GLU A 36 -2.98 -20.87 -9.40
C GLU A 36 -1.82 -20.08 -8.78
N SER A 37 -0.88 -19.62 -9.60
CA SER A 37 0.36 -18.99 -9.13
C SER A 37 0.83 -17.85 -10.03
N ILE A 38 1.67 -17.00 -9.44
CA ILE A 38 2.39 -15.92 -10.12
C ILE A 38 3.87 -16.29 -10.12
N GLY A 39 4.43 -16.58 -11.28
CA GLY A 39 5.85 -16.90 -11.42
C GLY A 39 6.72 -15.65 -11.49
N ILE A 40 7.62 -15.47 -10.52
CA ILE A 40 8.63 -14.40 -10.52
C ILE A 40 10.02 -15.02 -10.72
N GLY A 41 10.68 -14.68 -11.83
CA GLY A 41 12.03 -15.14 -12.14
C GLY A 41 13.09 -14.11 -11.76
N MET A 42 14.03 -14.47 -10.89
CA MET A 42 15.21 -13.65 -10.64
C MET A 42 16.27 -13.94 -11.70
N ILE A 43 16.79 -12.93 -12.39
CA ILE A 43 17.79 -13.11 -13.45
C ILE A 43 19.17 -13.34 -12.82
N GLY A 44 19.62 -14.59 -12.80
CA GLY A 44 20.93 -15.02 -12.30
C GLY A 44 20.91 -16.46 -11.77
N THR A 45 22.00 -16.86 -11.11
CA THR A 45 22.15 -18.15 -10.43
C THR A 45 22.46 -17.88 -8.96
N PHE A 46 21.66 -18.42 -8.04
CA PHE A 46 21.73 -18.05 -6.63
C PHE A 46 21.91 -19.25 -5.70
N THR A 47 22.65 -20.25 -6.19
CA THR A 47 23.01 -21.43 -5.39
C THR A 47 23.91 -21.03 -4.22
N ASP A 48 24.97 -20.26 -4.49
CA ASP A 48 26.00 -19.90 -3.50
C ASP A 48 26.03 -18.40 -3.15
N GLU A 49 25.19 -17.60 -3.80
CA GLU A 49 25.12 -16.15 -3.59
C GLU A 49 23.68 -15.65 -3.59
N LEU A 50 23.44 -14.49 -2.98
CA LEU A 50 22.14 -13.84 -3.02
C LEU A 50 22.00 -12.95 -4.25
N PRO A 51 20.78 -12.75 -4.76
CA PRO A 51 20.50 -11.64 -5.66
C PRO A 51 20.93 -10.32 -5.02
N ALA A 52 21.36 -9.37 -5.84
CA ALA A 52 21.76 -8.05 -5.41
C ALA A 52 20.65 -7.37 -4.58
N ALA A 53 21.05 -6.51 -3.64
CA ALA A 53 20.13 -5.82 -2.74
C ALA A 53 18.92 -5.15 -3.45
N PRO A 54 19.07 -4.39 -4.55
CA PRO A 54 17.93 -3.78 -5.23
C PRO A 54 16.98 -4.82 -5.84
N ALA A 55 17.50 -5.96 -6.31
CA ALA A 55 16.69 -7.07 -6.82
C ALA A 55 15.83 -7.68 -5.69
N ARG A 56 16.41 -7.91 -4.51
CA ARG A 56 15.69 -8.43 -3.33
C ARG A 56 14.65 -7.45 -2.80
N VAL A 57 14.92 -6.15 -2.83
CA VAL A 57 13.94 -5.10 -2.47
C VAL A 57 12.75 -5.14 -3.42
N SER A 58 13.02 -5.18 -4.73
CA SER A 58 11.99 -5.19 -5.76
C SER A 58 11.14 -6.45 -5.70
N LEU A 59 11.76 -7.60 -5.45
CA LEU A 59 11.05 -8.86 -5.24
C LEU A 59 10.07 -8.79 -4.06
N LYS A 60 10.53 -8.37 -2.87
CA LYS A 60 9.66 -8.27 -1.69
C LYS A 60 8.50 -7.30 -1.91
N ASN A 61 8.77 -6.17 -2.55
CA ASN A 61 7.74 -5.18 -2.86
C ASN A 61 6.72 -5.72 -3.87
N LEU A 62 7.18 -6.42 -4.91
CA LEU A 62 6.30 -7.04 -5.90
C LEU A 62 5.43 -8.14 -5.28
N ILE A 63 6.01 -9.03 -4.47
CA ILE A 63 5.25 -10.07 -3.76
C ILE A 63 4.19 -9.42 -2.87
N ALA A 64 4.58 -8.43 -2.06
CA ALA A 64 3.66 -7.75 -1.16
C ALA A 64 2.53 -7.03 -1.91
N GLU A 65 2.85 -6.37 -3.03
CA GLU A 65 1.85 -5.72 -3.87
C GLU A 65 0.81 -6.72 -4.39
N LYS A 66 1.27 -7.82 -5.01
CA LYS A 66 0.37 -8.83 -5.58
C LYS A 66 -0.44 -9.52 -4.50
N ALA A 67 0.18 -9.87 -3.38
CA ALA A 67 -0.51 -10.46 -2.25
C ALA A 67 -1.61 -9.53 -1.71
N ALA A 68 -1.30 -8.24 -1.54
CA ALA A 68 -2.30 -7.27 -1.09
C ALA A 68 -3.40 -6.99 -2.14
N ILE A 69 -3.15 -7.18 -3.45
CA ILE A 69 -4.19 -7.05 -4.50
C ILE A 69 -5.14 -8.25 -4.45
N HIS A 70 -4.58 -9.44 -4.24
CA HIS A 70 -5.31 -10.70 -4.35
C HIS A 70 -5.79 -11.25 -2.99
N GLY A 71 -5.49 -10.57 -1.87
CA GLY A 71 -5.85 -11.03 -0.53
C GLY A 71 -5.10 -12.29 -0.09
N ILE A 72 -3.86 -12.46 -0.55
CA ILE A 72 -3.01 -13.63 -0.24
C ILE A 72 -2.27 -13.35 1.07
N VAL A 73 -2.37 -14.25 2.03
CA VAL A 73 -1.49 -14.29 3.22
C VAL A 73 -0.19 -14.95 2.80
N ILE A 74 0.96 -14.35 3.14
CA ILE A 74 2.26 -14.92 2.82
C ILE A 74 2.62 -15.95 3.89
N ASP A 75 2.77 -17.20 3.46
CA ASP A 75 3.09 -18.36 4.29
C ASP A 75 4.02 -19.28 3.48
N TRP A 76 5.24 -19.46 3.97
CA TRP A 76 6.29 -20.22 3.30
C TRP A 76 5.94 -21.70 3.20
N GLY A 77 6.05 -22.25 1.99
CA GLY A 77 5.66 -23.63 1.69
C GLY A 77 4.16 -23.81 1.43
N THR A 78 3.35 -22.75 1.60
CA THR A 78 1.93 -22.74 1.26
C THR A 78 1.67 -21.79 0.10
N THR A 79 1.81 -20.48 0.32
CA THR A 79 1.49 -19.43 -0.65
C THR A 79 2.72 -18.70 -1.20
N LEU A 80 3.85 -18.78 -0.50
CA LEU A 80 5.17 -18.38 -0.99
C LEU A 80 6.07 -19.61 -1.05
N ASN A 81 6.58 -19.91 -2.25
CA ASN A 81 7.31 -21.15 -2.50
C ASN A 81 8.51 -20.90 -3.41
N GLY A 82 9.55 -21.70 -3.25
CA GLY A 82 10.59 -21.89 -4.24
C GLY A 82 10.12 -22.79 -5.38
N HIS A 83 10.72 -22.66 -6.56
CA HIS A 83 10.40 -23.53 -7.70
C HIS A 83 10.61 -25.02 -7.37
N ARG A 84 11.65 -25.35 -6.61
CA ARG A 84 11.95 -26.70 -6.14
C ARG A 84 10.86 -27.35 -5.29
N ASP A 85 9.92 -26.59 -4.74
CA ASP A 85 8.85 -27.15 -3.90
C ASP A 85 7.80 -27.90 -4.73
N PHE A 86 7.78 -27.64 -6.04
CA PHE A 86 6.80 -28.22 -6.98
C PHE A 86 7.46 -29.01 -8.12
N SER A 87 8.79 -29.03 -8.21
CA SER A 87 9.49 -29.61 -9.34
C SER A 87 10.89 -30.09 -8.94
N ILE A 88 11.38 -31.12 -9.62
CA ILE A 88 12.76 -31.60 -9.44
C ILE A 88 13.70 -30.60 -10.14
N THR A 89 14.16 -29.60 -9.39
CA THR A 89 15.04 -28.54 -9.90
C THR A 89 15.88 -27.94 -8.76
N GLU A 90 17.04 -27.37 -9.11
CA GLU A 90 17.85 -26.57 -8.18
C GLU A 90 17.27 -25.16 -8.00
N CYS A 91 16.37 -24.70 -8.87
CA CYS A 91 15.76 -23.37 -8.76
C CYS A 91 14.98 -23.25 -7.42
N PRO A 92 15.14 -22.17 -6.63
CA PRO A 92 15.77 -20.89 -6.98
C PRO A 92 17.26 -20.76 -6.59
N GLY A 93 17.91 -21.85 -6.18
CA GLY A 93 19.26 -21.88 -5.62
C GLY A 93 19.22 -21.93 -4.09
N ASP A 94 20.15 -22.66 -3.46
CA ASP A 94 20.12 -22.94 -2.01
C ASP A 94 20.19 -21.67 -1.15
N THR A 95 21.12 -20.78 -1.49
CA THR A 95 21.30 -19.52 -0.75
C THR A 95 20.05 -18.64 -0.84
N PHE A 96 19.45 -18.54 -2.04
CA PHE A 96 18.25 -17.71 -2.22
C PHE A 96 16.98 -18.38 -1.69
N TYR A 97 16.85 -19.70 -1.73
CA TYR A 97 15.73 -20.43 -1.12
C TYR A 97 15.66 -20.17 0.40
N ASN A 98 16.80 -20.26 1.10
CA ASN A 98 16.87 -19.94 2.53
C ASN A 98 16.55 -18.46 2.83
N TYR A 99 16.95 -17.56 1.93
CA TYR A 99 16.60 -16.16 2.05
C TYR A 99 15.09 -15.92 1.95
N LEU A 100 14.41 -16.56 1.00
CA LEU A 100 12.95 -16.42 0.84
C LEU A 100 12.20 -16.81 2.11
N TYR A 101 12.55 -17.96 2.71
CA TYR A 101 12.03 -18.38 4.01
C TYR A 101 12.22 -17.30 5.08
N SER A 102 13.42 -16.72 5.19
CA SER A 102 13.71 -15.70 6.19
C SER A 102 13.01 -14.34 5.99
N THR A 103 12.35 -14.13 4.84
CA THR A 103 11.71 -12.84 4.50
C THR A 103 10.20 -12.81 4.65
N GLU A 104 9.57 -13.93 5.04
CA GLU A 104 8.12 -14.04 5.19
C GLU A 104 7.52 -12.90 6.02
N ASP A 105 8.02 -12.68 7.24
CA ASP A 105 7.54 -11.64 8.15
C ASP A 105 7.65 -10.24 7.52
N GLU A 106 8.78 -9.94 6.88
CA GLU A 106 9.00 -8.63 6.25
C GLU A 106 8.04 -8.40 5.07
N ILE A 107 7.70 -9.46 4.33
CA ILE A 107 6.72 -9.36 3.23
C ILE A 107 5.31 -9.20 3.82
N ASN A 108 4.95 -9.94 4.86
CA ASN A 108 3.65 -9.79 5.54
C ASN A 108 3.47 -8.36 6.09
N ASP A 109 4.48 -7.77 6.72
CA ASP A 109 4.44 -6.38 7.18
C ASP A 109 4.14 -5.40 6.02
N LYS A 110 4.76 -5.61 4.86
CA LYS A 110 4.48 -4.83 3.65
C LYS A 110 3.06 -5.05 3.14
N VAL A 111 2.56 -6.29 3.15
CA VAL A 111 1.18 -6.62 2.76
C VAL A 111 0.18 -5.90 3.66
N HIS A 112 0.40 -5.92 4.97
CA HIS A 112 -0.44 -5.21 5.95
C HIS A 112 -0.41 -3.69 5.71
N GLY A 113 0.78 -3.11 5.52
CA GLY A 113 0.91 -1.68 5.22
C GLY A 113 0.18 -1.26 3.94
N LEU A 114 0.32 -2.03 2.86
CA LEU A 114 -0.37 -1.78 1.59
C LEU A 114 -1.90 -1.96 1.71
N SER A 115 -2.35 -2.97 2.46
CA SER A 115 -3.78 -3.22 2.69
C SER A 115 -4.41 -2.10 3.51
N ASN A 116 -3.73 -1.63 4.56
CA ASN A 116 -4.17 -0.48 5.36
C ASN A 116 -4.24 0.79 4.52
N MET A 117 -3.23 1.05 3.68
CA MET A 117 -3.23 2.20 2.76
C MET A 117 -4.40 2.13 1.77
N ARG A 118 -4.68 0.96 1.19
CA ARG A 118 -5.82 0.76 0.28
C ARG A 118 -7.16 0.98 0.98
N ALA A 119 -7.31 0.44 2.19
CA ALA A 119 -8.51 0.65 3.00
C ALA A 119 -8.72 2.13 3.33
N ALA A 120 -7.65 2.83 3.72
CA ALA A 120 -7.69 4.26 4.03
C ALA A 120 -7.98 5.13 2.81
N LEU A 121 -7.47 4.78 1.63
CA LEU A 121 -7.81 5.45 0.37
C LEU A 121 -9.28 5.23 -0.02
N SER A 122 -9.78 4.00 0.13
CA SER A 122 -11.18 3.66 -0.13
C SER A 122 -12.13 4.42 0.80
N LEU A 123 -11.81 4.47 2.10
CA LEU A 123 -12.57 5.25 3.07
C LEU A 123 -12.54 6.75 2.72
N ALA A 124 -11.37 7.29 2.35
CA ALA A 124 -11.27 8.68 1.93
C ALA A 124 -12.17 8.99 0.72
N ASP A 125 -12.19 8.11 -0.29
CA ASP A 125 -13.06 8.24 -1.46
C ASP A 125 -14.55 8.16 -1.08
N GLN A 126 -14.92 7.27 -0.17
CA GLN A 126 -16.29 7.16 0.34
C GLN A 126 -16.71 8.44 1.08
N MET A 127 -15.85 8.96 1.96
CA MET A 127 -16.11 10.19 2.71
C MET A 127 -16.27 11.40 1.78
N ILE A 128 -15.36 11.56 0.82
CA ILE A 128 -15.41 12.65 -0.18
C ILE A 128 -16.69 12.56 -1.02
N ASN A 129 -17.12 11.35 -1.39
CA ASN A 129 -18.35 11.18 -2.17
C ASN A 129 -19.60 11.44 -1.32
N ALA A 130 -19.61 10.99 -0.06
CA ALA A 130 -20.71 11.22 0.87
C ALA A 130 -20.85 12.71 1.24
N SER A 131 -19.78 13.49 1.16
CA SER A 131 -19.82 14.91 1.47
C SER A 131 -20.42 15.77 0.35
N ARG A 132 -20.78 15.22 -0.82
CA ARG A 132 -21.33 16.02 -1.91
C ARG A 132 -22.70 16.63 -1.57
N VAL A 133 -22.87 17.92 -1.87
CA VAL A 133 -24.14 18.65 -1.76
C VAL A 133 -24.53 19.17 -3.14
N ASN A 134 -25.73 18.82 -3.62
CA ASN A 134 -26.20 19.15 -4.99
C ASN A 134 -25.24 18.70 -6.10
N GLY A 135 -24.51 17.60 -5.89
CA GLY A 135 -23.51 17.07 -6.83
C GLY A 135 -22.13 17.72 -6.73
N GLU A 136 -22.01 18.86 -6.05
CA GLU A 136 -20.74 19.55 -5.81
C GLU A 136 -20.06 19.02 -4.56
N LEU A 137 -18.73 18.98 -4.60
CA LEU A 137 -17.93 18.54 -3.46
C LEU A 137 -18.00 19.56 -2.33
N ASN A 138 -18.50 19.15 -1.17
CA ASN A 138 -18.44 19.95 0.04
C ASN A 138 -17.37 19.34 0.96
N TYR A 139 -16.21 19.98 1.06
CA TYR A 139 -15.09 19.44 1.84
C TYR A 139 -15.13 19.76 3.33
N GLY A 140 -16.08 20.59 3.77
CA GLY A 140 -16.44 20.77 5.16
C GLY A 140 -15.28 20.90 6.15
N ASP A 141 -15.55 20.53 7.40
CA ASP A 141 -14.53 20.41 8.43
C ASP A 141 -14.25 18.92 8.68
N LEU A 142 -12.97 18.57 8.77
CA LEU A 142 -12.51 17.26 9.16
C LEU A 142 -12.57 17.13 10.67
N ILE A 143 -13.32 16.15 11.17
CA ILE A 143 -13.45 15.88 12.60
C ILE A 143 -12.61 14.64 12.91
N LEU A 144 -11.59 14.81 13.74
CA LEU A 144 -10.70 13.76 14.23
C LEU A 144 -11.11 13.38 15.65
N GLU A 145 -11.37 12.10 15.88
CA GLU A 145 -11.55 11.53 17.22
C GLU A 145 -10.29 10.74 17.57
N PHE A 146 -9.66 11.07 18.69
CA PHE A 146 -8.40 10.46 19.12
C PHE A 146 -8.63 9.24 20.01
N ASP A 147 -7.75 8.23 19.90
CA ASP A 147 -7.83 6.98 20.67
C ASP A 147 -7.32 7.13 22.12
N ARG A 148 -7.92 8.07 22.85
CA ARG A 148 -7.64 8.36 24.26
C ARG A 148 -8.79 9.12 24.90
N GLU A 149 -8.88 9.05 26.23
CA GLU A 149 -9.89 9.79 27.01
C GLU A 149 -9.47 11.24 27.29
N GLU A 150 -8.17 11.51 27.32
CA GLU A 150 -7.62 12.82 27.65
C GLU A 150 -7.77 13.82 26.50
N SER A 151 -7.92 15.10 26.85
CA SER A 151 -8.01 16.18 25.87
C SER A 151 -6.77 16.23 25.00
N VAL A 152 -6.96 16.58 23.72
CA VAL A 152 -5.83 16.92 22.84
C VAL A 152 -5.48 18.39 23.00
N SER A 153 -4.21 18.72 22.99
CA SER A 153 -3.75 20.11 22.99
C SER A 153 -3.56 20.63 21.56
N GLU A 154 -3.67 21.94 21.38
CA GLU A 154 -3.39 22.58 20.10
C GLU A 154 -1.97 22.30 19.60
N SER A 155 -0.98 22.25 20.51
CA SER A 155 0.40 21.89 20.17
C SER A 155 0.54 20.48 19.62
N GLU A 156 -0.22 19.52 20.14
CA GLU A 156 -0.22 18.14 19.62
C GLU A 156 -0.84 18.11 18.22
N ILE A 157 -1.98 18.79 18.02
CA ILE A 157 -2.61 18.89 16.70
C ILE A 157 -1.67 19.54 15.67
N LEU A 158 -0.96 20.61 16.05
CA LEU A 158 0.01 21.27 15.16
C LEU A 158 1.20 20.38 14.79
N GLN A 159 1.61 19.46 15.68
CA GLN A 159 2.65 18.48 15.38
C GLN A 159 2.15 17.36 14.45
N LEU A 160 0.85 17.06 14.48
CA LEU A 160 0.20 16.08 13.61
C LEU A 160 -0.04 16.61 12.20
N ILE A 161 -0.26 17.92 12.03
CA ILE A 161 -0.54 18.49 10.72
C ILE A 161 0.72 18.43 9.84
N PRO A 162 0.66 17.82 8.64
CA PRO A 162 1.82 17.77 7.75
C PRO A 162 2.28 19.19 7.38
N GLN A 163 3.60 19.41 7.38
CA GLN A 163 4.16 20.72 7.03
C GLN A 163 3.66 21.21 5.66
N ASN A 164 3.39 22.51 5.54
CA ASN A 164 2.83 23.14 4.34
C ASN A 164 1.43 22.65 3.94
N SER A 165 0.68 22.09 4.89
CA SER A 165 -0.76 21.87 4.76
C SER A 165 -1.51 23.15 5.11
N ALA A 166 -2.48 23.53 4.27
CA ALA A 166 -3.37 24.63 4.57
C ALA A 166 -4.53 24.10 5.42
N ILE A 167 -4.24 23.82 6.69
CA ILE A 167 -5.20 23.34 7.68
C ILE A 167 -5.33 24.39 8.79
N GLU A 168 -6.56 24.70 9.16
CA GLU A 168 -6.90 25.56 10.30
C GLU A 168 -7.56 24.73 11.40
N ILE A 169 -7.18 24.95 12.66
CA ILE A 169 -7.83 24.32 13.81
C ILE A 169 -9.06 25.16 14.16
N ILE A 170 -10.25 24.60 14.02
CA ILE A 170 -11.51 25.29 14.28
C ILE A 170 -11.93 25.16 15.74
N LYS A 171 -11.86 23.93 16.28
CA LYS A 171 -12.26 23.64 17.66
C LYS A 171 -11.54 22.40 18.17
N ILE A 172 -11.24 22.39 19.46
CA ILE A 172 -10.87 21.18 20.21
C ILE A 172 -11.89 21.02 21.34
N ASP A 173 -12.42 19.81 21.49
CA ASP A 173 -13.41 19.44 22.51
C ASP A 173 -13.03 18.07 23.10
N GLY A 174 -12.28 18.08 24.19
CA GLY A 174 -11.71 16.86 24.75
C GLY A 174 -10.81 16.14 23.74
N ASN A 175 -11.11 14.87 23.47
CA ASN A 175 -10.37 14.03 22.52
C ASN A 175 -10.81 14.22 21.05
N ILE A 176 -11.57 15.29 20.74
CA ILE A 176 -12.06 15.57 19.40
C ILE A 176 -11.46 16.89 18.89
N ALA A 177 -10.88 16.88 17.68
CA ALA A 177 -10.41 18.08 16.99
C ALA A 177 -11.17 18.28 15.67
N THR A 178 -11.65 19.50 15.44
CA THR A 178 -12.28 19.92 14.18
C THR A 178 -11.30 20.78 13.40
N LEU A 179 -10.94 20.32 12.20
CA LEU A 179 -9.92 20.92 11.33
C LEU A 179 -10.53 21.34 10.01
N ARG A 180 -10.33 22.58 9.60
CA ARG A 180 -10.76 23.06 8.28
C ARG A 180 -9.66 22.88 7.26
N ILE A 181 -9.95 22.14 6.20
CA ILE A 181 -9.02 21.97 5.07
C ILE A 181 -9.30 23.08 4.07
N MET A 182 -8.32 23.97 3.87
CA MET A 182 -8.46 25.06 2.92
C MET A 182 -8.44 24.52 1.50
N ARG A 183 -9.36 25.03 0.67
CA ARG A 183 -9.42 24.67 -0.75
C ARG A 183 -8.14 25.13 -1.45
N TYR A 184 -7.49 24.19 -2.13
CA TYR A 184 -6.30 24.49 -2.93
C TYR A 184 -6.70 24.61 -4.40
N TYR A 185 -6.17 25.63 -5.06
CA TYR A 185 -6.40 25.88 -6.48
C TYR A 185 -5.05 25.93 -7.20
N ASN A 186 -4.99 25.43 -8.44
CA ASN A 186 -3.79 25.59 -9.28
C ASN A 186 -3.68 27.04 -9.80
N SER A 187 -2.62 27.33 -10.56
CA SER A 187 -2.39 28.66 -11.16
C SER A 187 -3.49 29.10 -12.14
N GLU A 188 -4.32 28.17 -12.60
CA GLU A 188 -5.44 28.40 -13.52
C GLU A 188 -6.77 28.58 -12.76
N GLY A 189 -6.74 28.53 -11.42
CA GLY A 189 -7.93 28.64 -10.57
C GLY A 189 -8.76 27.35 -10.50
N GLU A 190 -8.24 26.23 -10.99
CA GLU A 190 -8.91 24.93 -10.88
C GLU A 190 -8.69 24.33 -9.49
N PHE A 191 -9.78 23.85 -8.90
CA PHE A 191 -9.74 23.21 -7.59
C PHE A 191 -9.01 21.86 -7.64
N LEU A 192 -8.13 21.60 -6.68
CA LEU A 192 -7.30 20.40 -6.60
C LEU A 192 -7.76 19.46 -5.47
N PRO A 193 -8.72 18.54 -5.73
CA PRO A 193 -9.31 17.67 -4.70
C PRO A 193 -8.32 16.67 -4.08
N TYR A 194 -7.23 16.37 -4.78
CA TYR A 194 -6.27 15.32 -4.41
C TYR A 194 -5.58 15.57 -3.06
N ARG A 195 -5.37 16.84 -2.67
CA ARG A 195 -4.79 17.17 -1.36
C ARG A 195 -5.70 16.76 -0.21
N ASN A 196 -7.01 16.85 -0.38
CA ASN A 196 -7.97 16.50 0.66
C ASN A 196 -8.04 14.99 0.84
N ARG A 197 -8.00 14.24 -0.27
CA ARG A 197 -7.87 12.78 -0.24
C ARG A 197 -6.62 12.35 0.52
N TYR A 198 -5.48 12.96 0.22
CA TYR A 198 -4.22 12.70 0.93
C TYR A 198 -4.35 12.94 2.43
N LEU A 199 -4.89 14.09 2.86
CA LEU A 199 -5.04 14.42 4.28
C LEU A 199 -5.98 13.47 5.01
N ILE A 200 -7.12 13.11 4.40
CA ILE A 200 -8.06 12.14 4.99
C ILE A 200 -7.36 10.77 5.15
N THR A 201 -6.66 10.31 4.11
CA THR A 201 -5.89 9.05 4.20
C THR A 201 -4.77 9.14 5.24
N TYR A 202 -4.06 10.26 5.33
CA TYR A 202 -2.99 10.49 6.30
C TYR A 202 -3.50 10.39 7.74
N PHE A 203 -4.57 11.11 8.07
CA PHE A 203 -5.14 11.07 9.42
C PHE A 203 -5.77 9.71 9.73
N ASN A 204 -6.39 9.04 8.75
CA ASN A 204 -6.96 7.70 8.95
C ASN A 204 -5.90 6.61 9.21
N LEU A 205 -4.65 6.85 8.83
CA LEU A 205 -3.53 5.96 9.11
C LEU A 205 -2.74 6.37 10.36
N HIS A 206 -3.10 7.49 10.99
CA HIS A 206 -2.38 7.98 12.14
C HIS A 206 -2.72 7.12 13.37
N PRO A 207 -1.74 6.58 14.11
CA PRO A 207 -1.99 5.64 15.21
C PRO A 207 -2.84 6.23 16.34
N ASP A 208 -2.76 7.54 16.56
CA ASP A 208 -3.53 8.22 17.62
C ASP A 208 -4.96 8.58 17.19
N VAL A 209 -5.32 8.46 15.91
CA VAL A 209 -6.65 8.82 15.39
C VAL A 209 -7.49 7.56 15.31
N ARG A 210 -8.57 7.54 16.09
CA ARG A 210 -9.53 6.44 16.16
C ARG A 210 -10.55 6.50 15.02
N ASN A 211 -11.15 7.68 14.82
CA ASN A 211 -12.19 7.89 13.81
C ASN A 211 -12.00 9.24 13.11
N ILE A 212 -12.53 9.32 11.89
CA ILE A 212 -12.47 10.50 11.03
C ILE A 212 -13.84 10.73 10.38
N TYR A 213 -14.31 11.97 10.38
CA TYR A 213 -15.59 12.36 9.79
C TYR A 213 -15.46 13.65 8.98
N ILE A 214 -16.33 13.84 7.97
CA ILE A 214 -16.49 15.13 7.28
C ILE A 214 -17.80 15.77 7.78
N GLY A 215 -17.68 16.83 8.58
CA GLY A 215 -18.81 17.67 8.96
C GLY A 215 -19.14 18.69 7.87
N GLY A 216 -20.39 19.13 7.77
CA GLY A 216 -20.71 20.32 6.96
C GLY A 216 -20.01 21.56 7.54
N TYR A 217 -19.79 22.61 6.73
CA TYR A 217 -19.26 23.87 7.24
C TYR A 217 -20.13 24.33 8.42
N SER A 218 -19.56 24.34 9.61
CA SER A 218 -20.16 25.09 10.71
C SER A 218 -19.99 26.58 10.36
N ASN A 219 -21.13 27.27 10.21
CA ASN A 219 -21.17 28.74 10.13
C ASN A 219 -20.90 29.31 11.52
#